data_AF-A0A5F9D7I7-F1
#
_entry.id   AF-A0A5F9D7I7-F1
#
_cell.length_a   1.000
_cell.length_b   1.000
_cell.length_c   1.000
_cell.angle_alpha   90.00
_cell.angle_beta   90.00
_cell.angle_gamma   90.00
#
_symmetry.space_group_name_H-M   'P 1'
#
loop_
_entity.id
_entity.type
_entity.pdbx_description
1 polymer ?
#
loop_
_entity_poly.entity_id
_entity_poly.type
_entity_poly.pdbx_seq_one_letter_code
_entity_poly.pdbx_strand_id
1 'polypeptide(L)'
;MVRHKLALKAIDQLAFGEIIPRNHKVTANSLKSWNETLSSELVALPDNPLSVDWASYKANVAKAGLVDDFEKRMNALKVPVKILA
;
A
#
# COMPACT_ATOMS: atom_id res chain seq x y z
N MET A 1 -7.08 -3.27 -12.60
CA MET A 1 -6.04 -3.25 -11.55
C MET A 1 -6.42 -4.30 -10.52
N VAL A 2 -5.47 -5.15 -10.11
CA VAL A 2 -5.75 -6.22 -9.14
C VAL A 2 -5.58 -5.62 -7.75
N ARG A 3 -6.71 -5.51 -7.04
CA ARG A 3 -6.74 -5.22 -5.61
C ARG A 3 -5.87 -6.28 -4.91
N HIS A 4 -4.94 -5.87 -4.06
CA HIS A 4 -4.36 -6.81 -3.10
C HIS A 4 -5.55 -7.32 -2.29
N LYS A 5 -5.93 -8.59 -2.46
CA LYS A 5 -6.96 -9.19 -1.62
C LYS A 5 -6.33 -9.36 -0.23
N LEU A 6 -6.31 -8.28 0.54
CA LEU A 6 -5.78 -8.23 1.88
C LEU A 6 -6.68 -9.11 2.75
N ALA A 7 -6.15 -10.24 3.20
CA ALA A 7 -6.77 -11.04 4.25
C ALA A 7 -6.40 -10.40 5.59
N LEU A 8 -7.16 -9.39 6.02
CA LEU A 8 -7.11 -8.88 7.38
C LEU A 8 -7.72 -9.95 8.30
N LYS A 9 -6.89 -10.59 9.13
CA LYS A 9 -7.37 -11.42 10.24
C LYS A 9 -7.49 -10.53 11.47
N ALA A 10 -8.68 -10.51 12.07
CA ALA A 10 -8.86 -9.91 13.39
C ALA A 10 -8.03 -10.72 14.41
N ILE A 11 -7.15 -10.05 15.14
CA ILE A 11 -6.38 -10.64 16.24
C ILE A 11 -7.00 -10.12 17.53
N ASP A 12 -7.40 -11.04 18.42
CA ASP A 12 -7.74 -10.69 19.78
C ASP A 12 -6.46 -10.30 20.54
N GLN A 13 -6.25 -8.99 20.67
CA GLN A 13 -5.06 -8.41 21.31
C GLN A 13 -4.99 -8.75 22.81
N LEU A 14 -6.13 -8.97 23.47
CA LEU A 14 -6.18 -9.28 24.89
C LEU A 14 -5.73 -10.72 25.12
N ALA A 15 -6.35 -11.67 24.41
CA ALA A 15 -5.96 -13.09 24.46
C ALA A 15 -4.51 -13.31 23.99
N PHE A 16 -4.06 -12.55 22.99
CA PHE A 16 -2.66 -12.61 22.54
C PHE A 16 -1.70 -12.17 23.65
N GLY A 17 -2.03 -11.12 24.42
CA GLY A 17 -1.22 -10.64 25.54
C GLY A 17 -1.09 -11.63 26.70
N GLU A 18 -2.13 -12.43 26.95
CA GLU A 18 -2.17 -13.42 28.04
C GLU A 18 -1.19 -14.59 27.81
N ILE A 19 -0.93 -14.97 26.56
CA ILE A 19 -0.08 -16.11 26.21
C ILE A 19 1.41 -15.76 26.07
N ILE A 20 1.80 -14.48 26.23
CA ILE A 20 3.17 -14.03 25.97
C ILE A 20 4.05 -14.26 27.20
N PRO A 21 5.10 -15.10 27.11
CA PRO A 21 6.02 -15.28 28.22
C PRO A 21 6.77 -13.97 28.53
N ARG A 22 7.14 -13.77 29.80
CA ARG A 22 7.70 -12.49 30.28
C ARG A 22 8.96 -12.06 29.50
N ASN A 23 9.81 -13.01 29.10
CA ASN A 23 11.03 -12.78 28.32
C ASN A 23 10.77 -12.37 26.86
N HIS A 24 9.55 -12.55 26.33
CA HIS A 24 9.18 -12.17 24.96
C HIS A 24 8.33 -10.89 24.88
N LYS A 25 8.06 -10.22 26.02
CA LYS A 25 7.23 -9.00 26.08
C LYS A 25 7.71 -7.88 25.17
N VAL A 26 9.03 -7.67 25.08
CA VAL A 26 9.62 -6.62 24.24
C VAL A 26 9.32 -6.89 22.76
N THR A 27 9.53 -8.13 22.32
CA THR A 27 9.24 -8.56 20.94
C THR A 27 7.75 -8.45 20.61
N ALA A 28 6.89 -8.86 21.55
CA ALA A 28 5.44 -8.75 21.38
C ALA A 28 4.93 -7.31 21.26
N ASN A 29 5.44 -6.41 22.10
CA ASN A 29 5.10 -5.00 22.03
C ASN A 29 5.54 -4.39 20.69
N SER A 30 6.72 -4.78 20.20
CA SER A 30 7.19 -4.38 18.88
C SER A 30 6.25 -4.88 17.77
N LEU A 31 5.87 -6.16 17.79
CA LEU A 31 4.94 -6.73 16.81
C LEU A 31 3.59 -6.01 16.80
N LYS A 32 3.05 -5.71 17.99
CA LYS A 32 1.80 -4.96 18.13
C LYS A 32 1.92 -3.57 17.50
N SER A 33 2.96 -2.81 17.84
CA SER A 33 3.19 -1.48 17.29
C SER A 33 3.31 -1.52 15.76
N TRP A 34 4.05 -2.48 15.20
CA TRP A 34 4.16 -2.65 13.75
C TRP A 34 2.81 -2.98 13.09
N ASN A 35 2.00 -3.85 13.70
CA ASN A 35 0.68 -4.18 13.19
C ASN A 35 -0.25 -2.95 13.19
N GLU A 36 -0.23 -2.15 14.25
CA GLU A 36 -1.02 -0.92 14.37
C GLU A 36 -0.58 0.12 13.32
N THR A 37 0.73 0.31 13.13
CA THR A 37 1.28 1.19 12.08
C THR A 37 0.82 0.75 10.69
N LEU A 38 1.03 -0.53 10.34
CA LEU A 38 0.63 -1.06 9.04
C LEU A 38 -0.88 -0.97 8.81
N SER A 39 -1.69 -1.25 9.83
CA SER A 39 -3.14 -1.15 9.73
C SER A 39 -3.60 0.29 9.47
N SER A 40 -2.98 1.26 10.14
CA SER A 40 -3.24 2.69 9.92
C SER A 40 -2.85 3.13 8.51
N GLU A 41 -1.66 2.75 8.05
CA GLU A 41 -1.17 3.08 6.70
C GLU A 41 -2.03 2.45 5.61
N LEU A 42 -2.49 1.20 5.80
CA LEU A 42 -3.36 0.51 4.85
C LEU A 42 -4.75 1.16 4.74
N VAL A 43 -5.29 1.71 5.83
CA VAL A 43 -6.55 2.47 5.79
C VAL A 43 -6.37 3.83 5.12
N ALA A 44 -5.20 4.45 5.27
CA ALA A 44 -4.88 5.74 4.65
C ALA A 44 -4.60 5.63 3.14
N LEU A 45 -4.21 4.45 2.65
CA LEU A 45 -3.94 4.21 1.23
C LEU A 45 -5.24 4.21 0.41
N PRO A 46 -5.34 5.02 -0.67
CA PRO A 46 -6.51 5.00 -1.53
C PRO A 46 -6.62 3.68 -2.32
N ASP A 47 -7.84 3.14 -2.42
CA ASP A 47 -8.14 1.88 -3.12
C ASP A 47 -7.70 1.89 -4.61
N ASN A 48 -7.71 3.06 -5.23
CA ASN A 48 -7.27 3.27 -6.61
C ASN A 48 -6.13 4.29 -6.64
N PRO A 49 -5.13 4.11 -7.53
CA PRO A 49 -4.14 5.15 -7.77
C PRO A 49 -4.85 6.43 -8.23
N LEU A 50 -4.36 7.57 -7.77
CA LEU A 50 -4.89 8.87 -8.15
C LEU A 50 -4.87 9.02 -9.68
N SER A 51 -5.99 9.42 -10.27
CA SER A 51 -6.06 9.66 -11.71
C SER A 51 -5.14 10.82 -12.07
N VAL A 52 -4.23 10.59 -13.02
CA VAL A 52 -3.33 11.63 -13.54
C VAL A 52 -4.13 12.55 -14.47
N ASP A 53 -4.06 13.86 -14.26
CA ASP A 53 -4.62 14.86 -15.17
C ASP A 53 -3.68 15.12 -16.36
N TRP A 54 -3.73 14.23 -17.34
CA TRP A 54 -2.90 14.33 -18.54
C TRP A 54 -3.16 15.60 -19.36
N ALA A 55 -4.38 16.16 -19.33
CA ALA A 55 -4.73 17.35 -20.10
C ALA A 55 -3.98 18.58 -19.59
N SER A 56 -3.91 18.75 -18.27
CA SER A 56 -3.11 19.81 -17.65
C SER A 56 -1.62 19.68 -18.00
N TYR A 57 -1.06 18.47 -17.97
CA TYR A 57 0.33 18.26 -18.37
C TYR A 57 0.56 18.56 -19.85
N LYS A 58 -0.32 18.11 -20.76
CA LYS A 58 -0.22 18.39 -22.20
C LYS A 58 -0.26 19.89 -22.50
N ALA A 59 -1.02 20.67 -21.72
CA ALA A 59 -1.13 22.11 -21.91
C ALA A 59 0.12 22.88 -21.41
N ASN A 60 0.78 22.39 -20.35
CA ASN A 60 1.87 23.11 -19.68
C ASN A 60 3.28 22.62 -20.08
N VAL A 61 3.41 21.40 -20.59
CA VAL A 61 4.71 20.84 -20.99
C VAL A 61 5.06 21.28 -22.41
N ALA A 62 6.06 22.14 -22.53
CA ALA A 62 6.50 22.68 -23.83
C ALA A 62 7.05 21.64 -24.82
N LYS A 63 7.54 20.50 -24.32
CA LYS A 63 8.09 19.44 -25.18
C LYS A 63 6.97 18.63 -25.82
N ALA A 64 6.75 18.88 -27.11
CA ALA A 64 5.76 18.17 -27.92
C ALA A 64 5.91 16.63 -27.83
N GLY A 65 4.79 15.93 -27.65
CA GLY A 65 4.72 14.47 -27.61
C GLY A 65 5.24 13.80 -26.33
N LEU A 66 5.91 14.53 -25.43
CA LEU A 66 6.47 13.94 -24.21
C LEU A 66 5.38 13.34 -23.31
N VAL A 67 4.32 14.11 -23.07
CA VAL A 67 3.24 13.70 -22.16
C VAL A 67 2.44 12.54 -22.76
N ASP A 68 2.19 12.56 -24.07
CA ASP A 68 1.53 11.47 -24.78
C ASP A 68 2.31 10.15 -24.70
N ASP A 69 3.64 10.21 -24.84
CA ASP A 69 4.51 9.04 -24.69
C ASP A 69 4.48 8.48 -23.26
N PHE A 70 4.46 9.35 -22.24
CA PHE A 70 4.37 8.95 -20.84
C PHE A 70 3.01 8.32 -20.51
N GLU A 71 1.92 8.95 -20.94
CA GLU A 71 0.57 8.43 -20.77
C GLU A 71 0.44 7.03 -21.37
N LYS A 72 0.91 6.86 -22.61
CA LYS A 72 0.91 5.55 -23.30
C LYS A 72 1.71 4.49 -22.54
N ARG A 73 2.91 4.83 -22.06
CA ARG A 73 3.78 3.90 -21.32
C ARG A 73 3.19 3.54 -19.96
N MET A 74 2.62 4.51 -19.24
CA MET A 74 1.99 4.27 -17.93
C MET A 74 0.77 3.36 -18.06
N ASN A 75 -0.07 3.57 -19.07
CA ASN A 75 -1.24 2.73 -19.33
C ASN A 75 -0.86 1.30 -19.77
N ALA A 76 0.28 1.13 -20.43
CA ALA A 76 0.80 -0.19 -20.83
C ALA A 76 1.49 -0.93 -19.67
N LEU A 77 1.90 -0.23 -18.62
CA LEU A 77 2.63 -0.81 -17.51
C LEU A 77 1.71 -1.68 -16.65
N LYS A 78 2.04 -2.97 -16.55
CA LYS A 78 1.47 -3.87 -15.55
C LYS A 78 2.44 -3.94 -14.36
N VAL A 79 2.08 -3.30 -13.25
CA VAL A 79 2.91 -3.36 -12.04
C VAL A 79 2.83 -4.78 -11.45
N PRO A 80 3.96 -5.51 -11.36
CA PRO A 80 3.95 -6.84 -10.77
C PRO A 80 3.73 -6.72 -9.26
N VAL A 81 2.69 -7.39 -8.75
CA VAL A 81 2.45 -7.50 -7.32
C VAL A 81 3.29 -8.66 -6.78
N LYS A 82 4.20 -8.39 -5.85
CA LYS A 82 4.85 -9.46 -5.09
C LYS A 82 3.84 -10.07 -4.12
N ILE A 83 3.47 -11.32 -4.37
CA ILE A 83 2.85 -12.17 -3.36
C ILE A 83 4.00 -12.70 -2.50
N LEU A 84 4.07 -12.29 -1.24
CA LEU A 84 4.95 -12.93 -0.26
C LEU A 84 4.42 -14.36 -0.07
N ALA A 85 5.20 -15.34 -0.54
CA ALA A 85 4.96 -16.76 -0.35
C ALA A 85 5.54 -17.24 0.99
#